data_AF-A0A9P0GNJ3-F1
#
_entry.id   AF-A0A9P0GNJ3-F1
#
_cell.length_a   1.000
_cell.length_b   1.000
_cell.length_c   1.000
_cell.angle_alpha   90.00
_cell.angle_beta   90.00
_cell.angle_gamma   90.00
#
_symmetry.space_group_name_H-M   'P 1'
#
loop_
_entity.id
_entity.type
_entity.pdbx_description
1 polymer ?
#
loop_
_entity_poly.entity_id
_entity_poly.type
_entity_poly.pdbx_seq_one_letter_code
_entity_poly.pdbx_strand_id
1 'polypeptide(L)'
;MILFGKTILSRREKWGPDNRTCTDRNECNEWGYCDQLCTNTEGSYTCSCAHGFFPKEKNRCLAENSSSLLLYFTHDKAILSMTNKGSNLKIHAQPIVSIPGVSTLDIDLSLPDSESWLPISIAVDWMINYTLLIRFLVVKGQQVPSPARLTLFESKVYWTDDIKQGVISVDKYETSSIQSIYSMPDITNPNAIKAMHALVQPHIASPCGSNNGECQHMCVITKMDPHLGFRCVCHIGFKLDADERTCNFLTDFLIYSQQTCIKGRVLDTMIEGFNDAILPIISRKARFVGLDFDAKDQYIYYSDVLQNVIYRIYRNGTDREVVLALQNEGVEGLAVDWAAKILYYIESRKGTLNVISTRNITYRNTLLIDLKRPRAIVVHPNKGYVFFSEWDRPAIISRTLSDGTDLHVFKNLTLGWPNGLSIDFAADRLYWCDALFDQVQHSKLDGTDVKTVNSRLIRHPFSIVIYDNFMYITDWGTDWGLDTIVKLHKLTGADEEIIIKEPHRNRLYGVKIYSEHQQPIIATHPCWYNNGGCQKLCFAVPRDGIYELNAKCECPYGERLTDDQKTCQADRNHESPIPAKYLKLDYLEFVLKVL
;
A
#
# COMPACT_ATOMS: atom_id res chain seq x y z
N MET A 1 -43.58 64.62 -30.29
CA MET A 1 -42.91 63.61 -31.14
C MET A 1 -41.52 63.37 -30.59
N ILE A 2 -41.34 62.41 -29.67
CA ILE A 2 -40.09 61.64 -29.48
C ILE A 2 -40.51 60.28 -28.91
N LEU A 3 -40.55 59.26 -29.78
CA LEU A 3 -40.58 57.84 -29.43
C LEU A 3 -39.12 57.36 -29.52
N PHE A 4 -38.50 57.01 -28.39
CA PHE A 4 -37.26 56.22 -28.41
C PHE A 4 -37.65 54.74 -28.43
N GLY A 5 -37.48 54.11 -29.59
CA GLY A 5 -37.76 52.70 -29.81
C GLY A 5 -36.82 51.81 -29.00
N LYS A 6 -37.39 51.06 -28.06
CA LYS A 6 -36.77 49.82 -27.58
C LYS A 6 -36.98 48.77 -28.66
N THR A 7 -35.93 48.42 -29.41
CA THR A 7 -35.95 47.21 -30.23
C THR A 7 -36.06 46.02 -29.29
N ILE A 8 -37.19 45.31 -29.35
CA ILE A 8 -37.43 44.09 -28.59
C ILE A 8 -36.61 43.00 -29.28
N LEU A 9 -35.53 42.52 -28.64
CA LEU A 9 -34.84 41.31 -29.07
C LEU A 9 -35.84 40.14 -29.08
N SER A 10 -35.86 39.38 -30.16
CA SER A 10 -36.59 38.11 -30.19
C SER A 10 -35.92 37.11 -29.23
N ARG A 11 -36.64 36.09 -28.73
CA ARG A 11 -36.07 35.06 -27.84
C ARG A 11 -34.85 34.31 -28.42
N ARG A 12 -34.61 34.45 -29.74
CA ARG A 12 -33.67 33.68 -30.57
C ARG A 12 -32.41 34.45 -30.95
N GLU A 13 -32.29 35.70 -30.50
CA GLU A 13 -31.17 36.58 -30.82
C GLU A 13 -30.55 37.13 -29.54
N LYS A 14 -29.23 37.35 -29.55
CA LYS A 14 -28.48 38.03 -28.49
C LYS A 14 -27.70 39.20 -29.06
N TRP A 15 -27.45 40.22 -28.25
CA TRP A 15 -26.59 41.34 -28.67
C TRP A 15 -25.19 40.84 -29.04
N GLY A 16 -24.70 41.29 -30.19
CA GLY A 16 -23.31 41.14 -30.59
C GLY A 16 -22.39 41.96 -29.68
N PRO A 17 -21.06 41.72 -29.73
CA PRO A 17 -20.08 42.39 -28.88
C PRO A 17 -20.05 43.92 -29.02
N ASP A 18 -20.59 44.44 -30.12
CA ASP A 18 -20.67 45.85 -30.47
C ASP A 18 -21.92 46.56 -29.91
N ASN A 19 -22.82 45.81 -29.25
CA ASN A 19 -24.10 46.30 -28.71
C ASN A 19 -24.95 47.04 -29.76
N ARG A 20 -24.78 46.68 -31.05
CA ARG A 20 -25.45 47.26 -32.22
C ARG A 20 -25.97 46.20 -33.20
N THR A 21 -25.39 45.00 -33.20
CA THR A 21 -25.82 43.87 -34.04
C THR A 21 -26.56 42.80 -33.23
N CYS A 22 -27.50 42.10 -33.87
CA CYS A 22 -28.12 40.90 -33.31
C CYS A 22 -27.37 39.68 -33.87
N THR A 23 -26.95 38.80 -32.97
CA THR A 23 -26.28 37.54 -33.32
C THR A 23 -27.16 36.37 -32.88
N ASP A 24 -27.05 35.26 -33.59
CA ASP A 24 -27.77 34.04 -33.26
C ASP A 24 -27.48 33.60 -31.80
N ARG A 25 -28.54 33.32 -31.05
CA ARG A 25 -28.43 32.83 -29.69
C ARG A 25 -28.25 31.34 -29.74
N ASN A 26 -27.04 30.86 -29.51
CA ASN A 26 -26.82 29.42 -29.43
C ASN A 26 -27.48 28.82 -28.17
N GLU A 27 -28.71 28.32 -28.32
CA GLU A 27 -29.47 27.70 -27.23
C GLU A 27 -28.84 26.38 -26.76
N CYS A 28 -28.02 25.74 -27.61
CA CYS A 28 -27.22 24.56 -27.23
C CYS A 28 -26.04 24.88 -26.30
N ASN A 29 -25.83 26.15 -25.96
CA ASN A 29 -24.90 26.59 -24.91
C ASN A 29 -25.64 27.04 -23.63
N GLU A 30 -26.95 26.81 -23.54
CA GLU A 30 -27.77 27.13 -22.39
C GLU A 30 -28.54 25.90 -21.88
N TRP A 31 -28.76 25.82 -20.57
CA TRP A 31 -29.50 24.72 -19.97
C TRP A 31 -31.01 24.81 -20.20
N GLY A 32 -31.64 23.64 -20.35
CA GLY A 32 -33.09 23.50 -20.40
C GLY A 32 -33.69 23.46 -21.80
N TYR A 33 -32.89 23.61 -22.87
CA TYR A 33 -33.39 23.55 -24.25
C TYR A 33 -33.47 22.13 -24.81
N CYS A 34 -32.45 21.29 -24.60
CA CYS A 34 -32.46 19.88 -25.01
C CYS A 34 -32.03 18.95 -23.87
N ASP A 35 -32.63 17.77 -23.79
CA ASP A 35 -32.34 16.77 -22.76
C ASP A 35 -31.03 16.00 -22.97
N GLN A 36 -30.68 15.73 -24.23
CA GLN A 36 -29.49 14.95 -24.59
C GLN A 36 -28.64 15.63 -25.68
N LEU A 37 -29.06 15.58 -26.94
CA LEU A 37 -28.29 16.11 -28.06
C LEU A 37 -28.95 17.39 -28.60
N CYS A 38 -28.15 18.43 -28.81
CA CYS A 38 -28.60 19.72 -29.34
C CYS A 38 -27.76 20.12 -30.55
N THR A 39 -28.43 20.55 -31.63
CA THR A 39 -27.78 21.13 -32.80
C THR A 39 -28.31 22.54 -33.01
N ASN A 40 -27.41 23.51 -32.98
CA ASN A 40 -27.74 24.91 -33.17
C ASN A 40 -27.93 25.22 -34.66
N THR A 41 -28.95 26.00 -34.99
CA THR A 41 -29.25 26.45 -36.36
C THR A 41 -29.44 27.96 -36.35
N GLU A 42 -29.25 28.65 -37.47
CA GLU A 42 -29.41 30.11 -37.49
C GLU A 42 -30.87 30.49 -37.18
N GLY A 43 -31.09 31.16 -36.04
CA GLY A 43 -32.39 31.55 -35.51
C GLY A 43 -33.22 30.43 -34.87
N SER A 44 -32.63 29.25 -34.61
CA SER A 44 -33.32 28.13 -33.94
C SER A 44 -32.39 27.02 -33.45
N TYR A 45 -32.94 25.94 -32.90
CA TYR A 45 -32.18 24.76 -32.50
C TYR A 45 -33.02 23.50 -32.75
N THR A 46 -32.34 22.37 -32.91
CA THR A 46 -32.98 21.06 -33.03
C THR A 46 -32.46 20.12 -31.95
N CYS A 47 -33.37 19.55 -31.16
CA CYS A 47 -33.03 18.50 -30.19
C CYS A 47 -33.16 17.11 -30.83
N SER A 48 -32.25 16.22 -30.44
CA SER A 48 -32.34 14.80 -30.74
C SER A 48 -31.99 13.95 -29.52
N CYS A 49 -32.34 12.67 -29.58
CA CYS A 49 -32.09 11.72 -28.50
C CYS A 49 -30.93 10.80 -28.88
N ALA A 50 -30.16 10.41 -27.87
CA ALA A 50 -29.11 9.40 -27.99
C ALA A 50 -29.72 8.03 -28.33
N HIS A 51 -28.89 7.14 -28.86
CA HIS A 51 -29.31 5.80 -29.27
C HIS A 51 -30.04 5.05 -28.14
N GLY A 52 -31.20 4.45 -28.45
CA GLY A 52 -32.07 3.76 -27.49
C GLY A 52 -33.03 4.66 -26.70
N PHE A 53 -32.98 5.98 -26.93
CA PHE A 53 -33.97 6.93 -26.44
C PHE A 53 -34.82 7.48 -27.60
N PHE A 54 -36.09 7.77 -27.30
CA PHE A 54 -37.06 8.29 -28.24
C PHE A 54 -37.63 9.63 -27.74
N PRO A 55 -37.94 10.56 -28.65
CA PRO A 55 -38.50 11.85 -28.28
C PRO A 55 -39.94 11.68 -27.80
N LYS A 56 -40.22 12.07 -26.55
CA LYS A 56 -41.60 12.12 -26.02
C LYS A 56 -42.25 13.49 -26.26
N GLU A 57 -41.44 14.53 -26.21
CA GLU A 57 -41.77 15.94 -26.48
C GLU A 57 -40.64 16.55 -27.32
N LYS A 58 -40.77 17.79 -27.84
CA LYS A 58 -39.74 18.41 -28.72
C LYS A 58 -38.32 18.43 -28.11
N ASN A 59 -38.20 18.36 -26.79
CA ASN A 59 -36.95 18.56 -26.06
C ASN A 59 -36.61 17.43 -25.06
N ARG A 60 -37.43 16.37 -24.93
CA ARG A 60 -37.30 15.33 -23.89
C ARG A 60 -37.12 13.93 -24.46
N CYS A 61 -36.21 13.15 -23.86
CA CYS A 61 -35.83 11.82 -24.32
C CYS A 61 -36.19 10.74 -23.29
N LEU A 62 -36.91 9.70 -23.73
CA LEU A 62 -37.27 8.55 -22.91
C LEU A 62 -36.64 7.27 -23.45
N ALA A 63 -36.24 6.36 -22.56
CA ALA A 63 -35.71 5.07 -22.97
C ALA A 63 -36.81 4.20 -23.61
N GLU A 64 -36.44 3.37 -24.61
CA GLU A 64 -37.36 2.40 -25.22
C GLU A 64 -37.99 1.43 -24.21
N ASN A 65 -37.24 1.12 -23.15
CA ASN A 65 -37.63 0.19 -22.10
C ASN A 65 -37.46 0.79 -20.70
N SER A 66 -37.94 2.03 -20.49
CA SER A 66 -37.86 2.72 -19.19
C SER A 66 -38.38 1.90 -18.01
N SER A 67 -39.33 0.98 -18.24
CA SER A 67 -39.87 0.06 -17.24
C SER A 67 -38.88 -0.95 -16.69
N SER A 68 -37.79 -1.22 -17.41
CA SER A 68 -36.74 -2.14 -16.99
C SER A 68 -35.72 -1.51 -16.02
N LEU A 69 -35.83 -0.21 -15.74
CA LEU A 69 -34.97 0.47 -14.78
C LEU A 69 -35.13 -0.12 -13.38
N LEU A 70 -34.01 -0.54 -12.80
CA LEU A 70 -33.90 -0.90 -11.40
C LEU A 70 -32.98 0.09 -10.67
N LEU A 71 -33.42 0.57 -9.51
CA LEU A 71 -32.60 1.33 -8.59
C LEU A 71 -32.01 0.37 -7.56
N TYR A 72 -30.69 0.25 -7.55
CA TYR A 72 -29.95 -0.43 -6.51
C TYR A 72 -29.48 0.59 -5.49
N PHE A 73 -29.65 0.29 -4.22
CA PHE A 73 -29.19 1.16 -3.15
C PHE A 73 -28.81 0.34 -1.93
N THR A 74 -27.91 0.90 -1.13
CA THR A 74 -27.32 0.21 0.03
C THR A 74 -27.49 1.06 1.27
N HIS A 75 -27.70 0.39 2.39
CA HIS A 75 -27.57 0.98 3.71
C HIS A 75 -26.82 0.02 4.64
N ASP A 76 -26.65 0.44 5.90
CA ASP A 76 -25.94 -0.26 6.96
C ASP A 76 -26.29 -1.76 7.16
N LYS A 77 -27.49 -2.21 6.78
CA LYS A 77 -27.99 -3.58 7.02
C LYS A 77 -28.42 -4.35 5.77
N ALA A 78 -28.45 -3.74 4.58
CA ALA A 78 -28.80 -4.48 3.37
C ALA A 78 -28.41 -3.80 2.06
N ILE A 79 -28.34 -4.63 1.01
CA ILE A 79 -28.33 -4.23 -0.40
C ILE A 79 -29.73 -4.51 -0.96
N LEU A 80 -30.38 -3.49 -1.50
CA LEU A 80 -31.73 -3.58 -2.04
C LEU A 80 -31.80 -3.15 -3.50
N SER A 81 -32.79 -3.68 -4.20
CA SER A 81 -33.21 -3.17 -5.50
C SER A 81 -34.70 -2.86 -5.52
N MET A 82 -35.11 -1.85 -6.26
CA MET A 82 -36.51 -1.52 -6.51
C MET A 82 -36.72 -0.99 -7.92
N THR A 83 -37.96 -0.95 -8.37
CA THR A 83 -38.35 -0.17 -9.56
C THR A 83 -38.26 1.34 -9.29
N ASN A 84 -38.28 2.15 -10.35
CA ASN A 84 -38.30 3.61 -10.27
C ASN A 84 -39.52 4.24 -9.56
N LYS A 85 -40.55 3.42 -9.23
CA LYS A 85 -41.74 3.81 -8.46
C LYS A 85 -41.72 3.31 -7.01
N GLY A 86 -40.61 2.73 -6.55
CA GLY A 86 -40.52 2.16 -5.19
C GLY A 86 -41.22 0.81 -5.04
N SER A 87 -41.73 0.22 -6.12
CA SER A 87 -42.38 -1.09 -6.12
C SER A 87 -41.38 -2.23 -6.38
N ASN A 88 -41.77 -3.48 -6.06
CA ASN A 88 -40.95 -4.69 -6.21
C ASN A 88 -39.60 -4.61 -5.46
N LEU A 89 -39.65 -4.16 -4.20
CA LEU A 89 -38.46 -4.13 -3.34
C LEU A 89 -37.93 -5.55 -3.12
N LYS A 90 -36.65 -5.77 -3.41
CA LYS A 90 -35.96 -7.03 -3.19
C LYS A 90 -34.68 -6.81 -2.39
N ILE A 91 -34.47 -7.63 -1.38
CA ILE A 91 -33.24 -7.66 -0.57
C ILE A 91 -32.31 -8.71 -1.20
N HIS A 92 -31.09 -8.32 -1.54
CA HIS A 92 -30.10 -9.21 -2.16
C HIS A 92 -29.07 -9.72 -1.16
N ALA A 93 -28.74 -8.93 -0.14
CA ALA A 93 -27.81 -9.32 0.91
C ALA A 93 -28.11 -8.54 2.20
N GLN A 94 -27.90 -9.19 3.36
CA GLN A 94 -27.84 -8.56 4.68
C GLN A 94 -26.41 -8.77 5.21
N PRO A 95 -25.59 -7.71 5.42
CA PRO A 95 -24.26 -7.88 5.97
C PRO A 95 -24.36 -8.39 7.40
N ILE A 96 -23.62 -9.46 7.72
CA ILE A 96 -23.53 -10.04 9.07
C ILE A 96 -22.77 -9.08 10.04
N VAL A 97 -22.09 -8.07 9.51
CA VAL A 97 -21.34 -7.06 10.26
C VAL A 97 -21.47 -5.70 9.57
N SER A 98 -21.87 -4.66 10.30
CA SER A 98 -21.77 -3.27 9.86
C SER A 98 -20.29 -2.88 9.74
N ILE A 99 -19.73 -2.94 8.53
CA ILE A 99 -18.40 -2.41 8.25
C ILE A 99 -18.58 -0.94 7.82
N PRO A 100 -18.25 0.05 8.67
CA PRO A 100 -18.27 1.44 8.24
C PRO A 100 -17.25 1.63 7.11
N GLY A 101 -17.68 2.21 5.98
CA GLY A 101 -16.81 2.59 4.87
C GLY A 101 -16.83 1.71 3.61
N VAL A 102 -17.70 0.71 3.49
CA VAL A 102 -17.85 -0.04 2.23
C VAL A 102 -18.81 0.71 1.28
N SER A 103 -18.25 1.58 0.43
CA SER A 103 -18.96 2.24 -0.67
C SER A 103 -18.73 1.45 -1.97
N THR A 104 -19.47 0.36 -2.17
CA THR A 104 -19.37 -0.41 -3.42
C THR A 104 -20.58 -0.16 -4.30
N LEU A 105 -20.59 0.98 -5.00
CA LEU A 105 -21.27 1.13 -6.28
C LEU A 105 -20.72 2.40 -6.97
N ASP A 106 -19.74 2.20 -7.84
CA ASP A 106 -18.88 3.26 -8.39
C ASP A 106 -19.52 4.03 -9.55
N ILE A 107 -19.02 5.25 -9.79
CA ILE A 107 -19.40 6.38 -10.68
C ILE A 107 -19.81 7.62 -9.84
N ASP A 108 -18.83 8.45 -9.50
CA ASP A 108 -19.07 9.72 -8.82
C ASP A 108 -19.87 10.70 -9.68
N LEU A 109 -20.96 11.21 -9.11
CA LEU A 109 -21.37 12.60 -9.29
C LEU A 109 -21.02 13.27 -7.96
N SER A 110 -19.87 13.92 -7.92
CA SER A 110 -19.33 14.53 -6.71
C SER A 110 -20.29 15.60 -6.16
N LEU A 111 -20.70 15.45 -4.90
CA LEU A 111 -21.13 16.59 -4.10
C LEU A 111 -19.85 17.35 -3.70
N PRO A 112 -19.81 18.70 -3.76
CA PRO A 112 -18.63 19.44 -3.33
C PRO A 112 -18.35 19.15 -1.86
N ASP A 113 -17.11 18.75 -1.55
CA ASP A 113 -16.60 18.73 -0.18
C ASP A 113 -16.71 20.16 0.37
N SER A 114 -17.61 20.38 1.32
CA SER A 114 -17.63 21.63 2.07
C SER A 114 -17.70 21.33 3.56
N GLU A 115 -16.61 21.59 4.27
CA GLU A 115 -16.52 21.74 5.73
C GLU A 115 -17.31 22.97 6.25
N SER A 116 -18.43 23.34 5.62
CA SER A 116 -19.21 24.52 5.99
C SER A 116 -20.69 24.17 6.11
N TRP A 117 -21.29 24.55 7.24
CA TRP A 117 -22.72 24.53 7.56
C TRP A 117 -23.54 25.45 6.63
N LEU A 118 -23.50 25.22 5.32
CA LEU A 118 -24.32 25.88 4.31
C LEU A 118 -25.51 24.97 3.93
N PRO A 119 -26.64 25.54 3.49
CA PRO A 119 -27.76 24.76 2.98
C PRO A 119 -27.33 23.92 1.77
N ILE A 120 -27.41 22.59 1.91
CA ILE A 120 -27.01 21.64 0.88
C ILE A 120 -27.89 21.79 -0.37
N SER A 121 -27.28 21.57 -1.53
CA SER A 121 -27.84 21.84 -2.84
C SER A 121 -27.50 20.70 -3.79
N ILE A 122 -28.46 20.28 -4.62
CA ILE A 122 -28.21 19.35 -5.73
C ILE A 122 -27.97 20.17 -6.98
N ALA A 123 -26.80 20.00 -7.58
CA ALA A 123 -26.45 20.60 -8.86
C ALA A 123 -26.16 19.50 -9.88
N VAL A 124 -26.42 19.80 -11.15
CA VAL A 124 -26.03 18.97 -12.29
C VAL A 124 -25.05 19.79 -13.13
N ASP A 125 -23.88 19.23 -13.37
CA ASP A 125 -22.88 19.83 -14.24
C ASP A 125 -23.24 19.51 -15.68
N TRP A 126 -23.39 20.56 -16.49
CA TRP A 126 -23.65 20.43 -17.91
C TRP A 126 -22.40 20.82 -18.68
N MET A 127 -21.86 19.86 -19.42
CA MET A 127 -20.63 20.03 -20.17
C MET A 127 -20.95 20.27 -21.65
N ILE A 128 -20.48 21.39 -22.17
CA ILE A 128 -20.44 21.64 -23.61
C ILE A 128 -19.07 21.19 -24.12
N ASN A 129 -19.05 20.18 -25.00
CA ASN A 129 -17.83 19.64 -25.62
C ASN A 129 -16.72 19.25 -24.63
N TYR A 130 -17.05 18.75 -23.43
CA TYR A 130 -16.09 18.31 -22.40
C TYR A 130 -15.07 19.36 -21.92
N THR A 131 -15.18 20.61 -22.35
CA THR A 131 -14.22 21.69 -22.06
C THR A 131 -14.82 22.86 -21.28
N LEU A 132 -16.12 23.12 -21.43
CA LEU A 132 -16.83 24.16 -20.70
C LEU A 132 -17.82 23.51 -19.72
N LEU A 133 -17.56 23.65 -18.43
CA LEU A 133 -18.42 23.17 -17.36
C LEU A 133 -19.32 24.32 -16.91
N ILE A 134 -20.63 24.18 -17.16
CA ILE A 134 -21.63 25.10 -16.64
C ILE A 134 -22.42 24.36 -15.56
N ARG A 135 -22.32 24.84 -14.31
CA ARG A 135 -23.00 24.25 -13.16
C ARG A 135 -24.42 24.79 -13.04
N PHE A 136 -25.42 23.91 -13.01
CA PHE A 136 -26.81 24.30 -12.80
C PHE A 136 -27.37 23.74 -11.52
N LEU A 137 -27.98 24.61 -10.73
CA LEU A 137 -28.62 24.26 -9.48
C LEU A 137 -30.03 23.68 -9.75
N VAL A 138 -30.27 22.44 -9.34
CA VAL A 138 -31.56 21.76 -9.50
C VAL A 138 -32.44 21.97 -8.26
N VAL A 139 -31.93 21.71 -7.06
CA VAL A 139 -32.70 21.91 -5.80
C VAL A 139 -31.79 22.49 -4.72
N LYS A 140 -32.30 23.39 -3.87
CA LYS A 140 -31.56 24.01 -2.77
C LYS A 140 -32.39 24.10 -1.49
N GLY A 141 -31.70 23.99 -0.35
CA GLY A 141 -32.25 24.34 0.97
C GLY A 141 -32.95 23.19 1.67
N GLN A 142 -33.98 23.50 2.44
CA GLN A 142 -34.65 22.57 3.39
C GLN A 142 -35.28 21.32 2.73
N GLN A 143 -35.40 21.32 1.40
CA GLN A 143 -35.92 20.19 0.63
C GLN A 143 -34.87 19.09 0.39
N VAL A 144 -33.58 19.36 0.56
CA VAL A 144 -32.47 18.38 0.43
C VAL A 144 -31.60 18.45 1.69
N PRO A 145 -32.10 17.94 2.83
CA PRO A 145 -31.48 18.17 4.13
C PRO A 145 -30.14 17.43 4.33
N SER A 146 -29.97 16.21 3.81
CA SER A 146 -28.68 15.48 3.89
C SER A 146 -28.52 14.45 2.76
N PRO A 147 -28.20 14.87 1.52
CA PRO A 147 -27.99 13.95 0.41
C PRO A 147 -26.64 13.23 0.55
N ALA A 148 -26.63 11.90 0.50
CA ALA A 148 -25.40 11.10 0.64
C ALA A 148 -24.78 10.74 -0.73
N ARG A 149 -25.57 10.13 -1.64
CA ARG A 149 -25.14 9.77 -3.00
C ARG A 149 -26.28 9.95 -3.99
N LEU A 150 -25.95 10.16 -5.27
CA LEU A 150 -26.93 10.42 -6.32
C LEU A 150 -26.66 9.61 -7.60
N THR A 151 -27.71 9.40 -8.38
CA THR A 151 -27.67 8.77 -9.71
C THR A 151 -28.68 9.44 -10.62
N LEU A 152 -28.43 9.39 -11.93
CA LEU A 152 -29.28 9.98 -12.95
C LEU A 152 -29.82 8.89 -13.88
N PHE A 153 -31.09 8.99 -14.26
CA PHE A 153 -31.64 8.26 -15.40
C PHE A 153 -32.73 9.09 -16.06
N GLU A 154 -32.69 9.25 -17.38
CA GLU A 154 -33.59 10.14 -18.13
C GLU A 154 -33.54 11.59 -17.59
N SER A 155 -34.71 12.18 -17.30
CA SER A 155 -34.84 13.50 -16.67
C SER A 155 -34.78 13.45 -15.15
N LYS A 156 -34.73 12.26 -14.54
CA LYS A 156 -34.84 12.09 -13.09
C LYS A 156 -33.49 11.95 -12.40
N VAL A 157 -33.30 12.77 -11.38
CA VAL A 157 -32.22 12.64 -10.40
C VAL A 157 -32.76 11.87 -9.21
N TYR A 158 -32.04 10.86 -8.77
CA TYR A 158 -32.34 10.05 -7.60
C TYR A 158 -31.22 10.21 -6.59
N TRP A 159 -31.53 10.34 -5.31
CA TRP A 159 -30.52 10.38 -4.25
C TRP A 159 -30.99 9.71 -2.97
N THR A 160 -30.03 9.31 -2.15
CA THR A 160 -30.25 8.87 -0.79
C THR A 160 -30.14 10.04 0.17
N ASP A 161 -31.06 10.13 1.13
CA ASP A 161 -31.09 11.21 2.12
C ASP A 161 -31.13 10.65 3.55
N ASP A 162 -30.19 11.10 4.38
CA ASP A 162 -30.01 10.59 5.75
C ASP A 162 -31.10 11.12 6.69
N ILE A 163 -31.53 12.38 6.49
CA ILE A 163 -32.53 13.03 7.35
C ILE A 163 -33.94 12.60 6.97
N LYS A 164 -34.21 12.43 5.68
CA LYS A 164 -35.49 11.91 5.18
C LYS A 164 -35.55 10.38 5.16
N GLN A 165 -34.45 9.72 5.54
CA GLN A 165 -34.31 8.27 5.70
C GLN A 165 -34.87 7.49 4.51
N GLY A 166 -34.34 7.72 3.31
CA GLY A 166 -34.90 7.09 2.12
C GLY A 166 -34.29 7.50 0.80
N VAL A 167 -34.97 7.06 -0.27
CA VAL A 167 -34.64 7.40 -1.66
C VAL A 167 -35.63 8.43 -2.17
N ILE A 168 -35.10 9.54 -2.68
CA ILE A 168 -35.88 10.67 -3.19
C ILE A 168 -35.58 10.82 -4.67
N SER A 169 -36.55 11.31 -5.43
CA SER A 169 -36.34 11.74 -6.81
C SER A 169 -36.87 13.13 -7.08
N VAL A 170 -36.28 13.76 -8.10
CA VAL A 170 -36.75 15.02 -8.68
C VAL A 170 -36.49 15.00 -10.18
N ASP A 171 -37.37 15.62 -10.96
CA ASP A 171 -37.10 15.96 -12.36
C ASP A 171 -36.13 17.14 -12.42
N LYS A 172 -35.03 16.98 -13.15
CA LYS A 172 -33.94 17.97 -13.24
C LYS A 172 -34.37 19.31 -13.88
N TYR A 173 -35.54 19.35 -14.51
CA TYR A 173 -36.12 20.56 -15.11
C TYR A 173 -37.30 21.13 -14.30
N GLU A 174 -37.87 20.36 -13.38
CA GLU A 174 -39.05 20.76 -12.61
C GLU A 174 -38.80 20.55 -11.11
N THR A 175 -38.35 21.60 -10.44
CA THR A 175 -37.95 21.56 -9.02
C THR A 175 -39.11 21.28 -8.07
N SER A 176 -40.36 21.50 -8.48
CA SER A 176 -41.58 21.15 -7.75
C SER A 176 -41.90 19.66 -7.74
N SER A 177 -41.22 18.85 -8.56
CA SER A 177 -41.52 17.42 -8.74
C SER A 177 -40.89 16.49 -7.70
N ILE A 178 -40.37 17.03 -6.59
CA ILE A 178 -39.69 16.24 -5.55
C ILE A 178 -40.65 15.21 -4.95
N GLN A 179 -40.25 13.93 -4.99
CA GLN A 179 -41.04 12.82 -4.50
C GLN A 179 -40.18 11.84 -3.70
N SER A 180 -40.65 11.43 -2.53
CA SER A 180 -40.10 10.28 -1.80
C SER A 180 -40.53 9.01 -2.51
N ILE A 181 -39.58 8.28 -3.09
CA ILE A 181 -39.85 7.01 -3.77
C ILE A 181 -39.96 5.89 -2.74
N TYR A 182 -39.16 5.99 -1.70
CA TYR A 182 -39.07 4.96 -0.70
C TYR A 182 -38.55 5.53 0.61
N SER A 183 -39.16 5.13 1.72
CA SER A 183 -38.79 5.57 3.06
C SER A 183 -38.51 4.36 3.96
N MET A 184 -37.49 4.52 4.80
CA MET A 184 -36.96 3.52 5.71
C MET A 184 -36.80 4.14 7.10
N PRO A 185 -37.86 4.18 7.91
CA PRO A 185 -37.84 4.84 9.22
C PRO A 185 -36.77 4.29 10.18
N ASP A 186 -36.40 3.02 10.04
CA ASP A 186 -35.51 2.29 10.96
C ASP A 186 -34.02 2.30 10.56
N ILE A 187 -33.64 3.10 9.56
CA ILE A 187 -32.31 3.09 8.95
C ILE A 187 -31.70 4.50 8.99
N THR A 188 -30.45 4.60 9.43
CA THR A 188 -29.80 5.87 9.77
C THR A 188 -28.61 6.24 8.88
N ASN A 189 -28.29 5.48 7.82
CA ASN A 189 -27.19 5.80 6.88
C ASN A 189 -27.36 5.09 5.51
N PRO A 190 -28.06 5.69 4.54
CA PRO A 190 -28.10 5.19 3.17
C PRO A 190 -26.84 5.57 2.36
N ASN A 191 -25.93 4.60 2.16
CA ASN A 191 -24.57 4.82 1.67
C ASN A 191 -24.41 5.04 0.16
N ALA A 192 -25.19 4.35 -0.69
CA ALA A 192 -24.99 4.39 -2.15
C ALA A 192 -26.31 4.14 -2.90
N ILE A 193 -26.42 4.68 -4.12
CA ILE A 193 -27.52 4.45 -5.06
C ILE A 193 -27.02 4.43 -6.51
N LYS A 194 -27.55 3.52 -7.34
CA LYS A 194 -27.34 3.50 -8.80
C LYS A 194 -28.58 3.10 -9.58
N ALA A 195 -28.70 3.72 -10.75
CA ALA A 195 -29.60 3.30 -11.80
C ALA A 195 -28.98 2.17 -12.62
N MET A 196 -29.63 1.00 -12.64
CA MET A 196 -29.28 -0.12 -13.48
C MET A 196 -30.21 -0.18 -14.69
N HIS A 197 -29.66 0.10 -15.85
CA HIS A 197 -30.33 -0.01 -17.15
C HIS A 197 -29.28 -0.11 -18.25
N ALA A 198 -29.55 -0.84 -19.34
CA ALA A 198 -28.58 -1.03 -20.43
C ALA A 198 -28.08 0.29 -21.03
N LEU A 199 -28.95 1.30 -21.12
CA LEU A 199 -28.61 2.63 -21.64
C LEU A 199 -27.73 3.49 -20.71
N VAL A 200 -27.52 3.08 -19.45
CA VAL A 200 -26.57 3.74 -18.54
C VAL A 200 -25.12 3.35 -18.88
N GLN A 201 -24.93 2.22 -19.57
CA GLN A 201 -23.63 1.70 -20.01
C GLN A 201 -23.67 1.50 -21.53
N PRO A 202 -23.75 2.59 -22.32
CA PRO A 202 -23.83 2.47 -23.76
C PRO A 202 -22.59 1.77 -24.31
N HIS A 203 -22.80 0.84 -25.24
CA HIS A 203 -21.70 0.16 -25.90
C HIS A 203 -20.97 1.14 -26.83
N ILE A 204 -19.73 1.47 -26.48
CA ILE A 204 -18.84 2.30 -27.28
C ILE A 204 -17.65 1.43 -27.70
N ALA A 205 -17.24 1.52 -28.96
CA ALA A 205 -16.04 0.85 -29.43
C ALA A 205 -14.84 1.35 -28.62
N SER A 206 -14.24 0.46 -27.83
CA SER A 206 -13.08 0.75 -27.01
C SER A 206 -11.85 0.10 -27.62
N PRO A 207 -10.69 0.80 -27.64
CA PRO A 207 -9.43 0.18 -28.07
C PRO A 207 -9.06 -1.05 -27.22
N CYS A 208 -9.51 -1.14 -25.97
CA CYS A 208 -9.30 -2.31 -25.12
C CYS A 208 -10.27 -3.47 -25.40
N GLY A 209 -11.33 -3.25 -26.18
CA GLY A 209 -12.40 -4.24 -26.38
C GLY A 209 -11.96 -5.46 -27.21
N SER A 210 -10.96 -5.30 -28.06
CA SER A 210 -10.38 -6.39 -28.85
C SER A 210 -9.04 -6.81 -28.24
N ASN A 211 -8.90 -8.10 -27.90
CA ASN A 211 -7.68 -8.69 -27.36
C ASN A 211 -7.02 -7.89 -26.22
N ASN A 212 -7.81 -7.23 -25.35
CA ASN A 212 -7.30 -6.39 -24.26
C ASN A 212 -6.32 -5.30 -24.74
N GLY A 213 -6.50 -4.75 -25.94
CA GLY A 213 -5.55 -3.78 -26.52
C GLY A 213 -4.14 -4.35 -26.75
N GLU A 214 -4.01 -5.69 -26.81
CA GLU A 214 -2.73 -6.41 -26.86
C GLU A 214 -1.87 -6.24 -25.59
N CYS A 215 -2.47 -5.80 -24.48
CA CYS A 215 -1.82 -5.72 -23.18
C CYS A 215 -1.74 -7.09 -22.51
N GLN A 216 -0.58 -7.43 -21.93
CA GLN A 216 -0.40 -8.69 -21.21
C GLN A 216 -1.27 -8.79 -19.94
N HIS A 217 -1.40 -7.70 -19.19
CA HIS A 217 -2.17 -7.67 -17.94
C HIS A 217 -3.46 -6.85 -18.10
N MET A 218 -3.39 -5.53 -17.95
CA MET A 218 -4.58 -4.66 -17.95
C MET A 218 -4.49 -3.59 -19.02
N CYS A 219 -5.59 -3.36 -19.75
CA CYS A 219 -5.74 -2.24 -20.68
C CYS A 219 -6.60 -1.14 -20.06
N VAL A 220 -6.02 0.04 -19.89
CA VAL A 220 -6.69 1.20 -19.29
C VAL A 220 -6.95 2.25 -20.36
N ILE A 221 -8.21 2.62 -20.55
CA ILE A 221 -8.61 3.64 -21.52
C ILE A 221 -8.05 5.00 -21.11
N THR A 222 -7.47 5.73 -22.06
CA THR A 222 -6.93 7.07 -21.86
C THR A 222 -7.59 8.06 -22.81
N LYS A 223 -7.57 9.34 -22.44
CA LYS A 223 -8.06 10.41 -23.31
C LYS A 223 -6.93 10.78 -24.30
N MET A 224 -7.19 10.63 -25.59
CA MET A 224 -6.25 11.01 -26.66
C MET A 224 -7.00 11.85 -27.71
N ASP A 225 -7.25 13.14 -27.41
CA ASP A 225 -8.08 14.00 -28.26
C ASP A 225 -7.66 13.92 -29.75
N PRO A 226 -8.56 13.55 -30.70
CA PRO A 226 -10.04 13.43 -30.59
C PRO A 226 -10.59 12.00 -30.39
N HIS A 227 -9.77 10.99 -30.12
CA HIS A 227 -10.16 9.58 -29.99
C HIS A 227 -9.94 9.01 -28.58
N LEU A 228 -10.47 7.82 -28.31
CA LEU A 228 -10.12 7.05 -27.12
C LEU A 228 -8.77 6.37 -27.35
N GLY A 229 -7.78 6.70 -26.52
CA GLY A 229 -6.52 5.99 -26.44
C GLY A 229 -6.59 4.87 -25.41
N PHE A 230 -5.49 4.14 -25.25
CA PHE A 230 -5.29 3.23 -24.13
C PHE A 230 -3.83 3.18 -23.71
N ARG A 231 -3.57 2.62 -22.54
CA ARG A 231 -2.24 2.23 -22.08
C ARG A 231 -2.30 0.89 -21.38
N CYS A 232 -1.24 0.10 -21.50
CA CYS A 232 -1.10 -1.13 -20.73
C CYS A 232 -0.58 -0.83 -19.33
N VAL A 233 -1.12 -1.55 -18.34
CA VAL A 233 -0.72 -1.46 -16.93
C VAL A 233 -0.51 -2.86 -16.38
N CYS A 234 0.56 -3.03 -15.61
CA CYS A 234 0.92 -4.31 -15.03
C CYS A 234 0.29 -4.52 -13.64
N HIS A 235 0.13 -5.78 -13.25
CA HIS A 235 -0.24 -6.13 -11.88
C HIS A 235 0.85 -5.69 -10.87
N ILE A 236 0.46 -5.56 -9.61
CA ILE A 236 1.38 -5.28 -8.50
C ILE A 236 2.51 -6.32 -8.52
N GLY A 237 3.76 -5.86 -8.38
CA GLY A 237 4.96 -6.71 -8.47
C GLY A 237 5.55 -6.88 -9.86
N PHE A 238 4.98 -6.22 -10.87
CA PHE A 238 5.49 -6.20 -12.24
C PHE A 238 5.73 -4.76 -12.72
N LYS A 239 6.69 -4.62 -13.63
CA LYS A 239 6.98 -3.38 -14.35
C LYS A 239 6.64 -3.55 -15.83
N LEU A 240 6.15 -2.47 -16.44
CA LEU A 240 5.90 -2.44 -17.88
C LEU A 240 7.25 -2.45 -18.61
N ASP A 241 7.34 -3.29 -19.64
CA ASP A 241 8.53 -3.39 -20.48
C ASP A 241 8.60 -2.25 -21.51
N ALA A 242 9.74 -2.12 -22.20
CA ALA A 242 9.99 -1.07 -23.19
C ALA A 242 9.07 -1.14 -24.42
N ASP A 243 8.39 -2.27 -24.64
CA ASP A 243 7.38 -2.44 -25.69
C ASP A 243 6.00 -1.85 -25.31
N GLU A 244 5.88 -1.31 -24.10
CA GLU A 244 4.65 -0.73 -23.51
C GLU A 244 3.46 -1.70 -23.43
N ARG A 245 3.72 -3.02 -23.47
CA ARG A 245 2.67 -4.06 -23.55
C ARG A 245 2.94 -5.26 -22.65
N THR A 246 4.20 -5.68 -22.59
CA THR A 246 4.67 -6.81 -21.81
C THR A 246 5.00 -6.36 -20.39
N CYS A 247 4.82 -7.26 -19.43
CA CYS A 247 5.00 -7.00 -18.00
C CYS A 247 6.04 -7.96 -17.43
N ASN A 248 7.17 -7.40 -17.02
CA ASN A 248 8.29 -8.12 -16.43
C ASN A 248 8.20 -8.09 -14.90
N PHE A 249 8.63 -9.18 -14.25
CA PHE A 249 8.69 -9.21 -12.79
C PHE A 249 9.63 -8.12 -12.27
N LEU A 250 9.18 -7.39 -11.25
CA LEU A 250 10.02 -6.42 -10.56
C LEU A 250 11.08 -7.18 -9.75
N THR A 251 12.36 -6.87 -9.94
CA THR A 251 13.48 -7.55 -9.24
C THR A 251 13.92 -6.77 -8.02
N ASP A 252 13.90 -5.43 -8.13
CA ASP A 252 14.47 -4.52 -7.15
C ASP A 252 13.41 -3.52 -6.67
N PHE A 253 13.17 -3.47 -5.37
CA PHE A 253 12.20 -2.55 -4.77
C PHE A 253 12.48 -2.29 -3.30
N LEU A 254 12.04 -1.14 -2.82
CA LEU A 254 12.07 -0.80 -1.40
C LEU A 254 10.99 -1.60 -0.67
N ILE A 255 11.32 -2.19 0.47
CA ILE A 255 10.36 -2.79 1.39
C ILE A 255 10.55 -2.20 2.78
N TYR A 256 9.45 -1.84 3.44
CA TYR A 256 9.50 -1.22 4.75
C TYR A 256 8.33 -1.66 5.63
N SER A 257 8.58 -1.77 6.93
CA SER A 257 7.57 -2.10 7.93
C SER A 257 7.01 -0.85 8.59
N GLN A 258 5.71 -0.91 8.87
CA GLN A 258 4.95 0.05 9.65
C GLN A 258 4.26 -0.67 10.80
N GLN A 259 3.64 0.10 11.70
CA GLN A 259 2.89 -0.47 12.82
C GLN A 259 1.87 -1.53 12.37
N THR A 260 1.03 -1.26 11.38
CA THR A 260 -0.06 -2.20 11.00
C THR A 260 0.12 -2.83 9.63
N CYS A 261 1.17 -2.49 8.88
CA CYS A 261 1.41 -3.09 7.58
C CYS A 261 2.89 -3.13 7.17
N ILE A 262 3.20 -4.01 6.22
CA ILE A 262 4.46 -4.00 5.48
C ILE A 262 4.11 -3.64 4.04
N LYS A 263 4.82 -2.67 3.48
CA LYS A 263 4.61 -2.16 2.12
C LYS A 263 5.88 -2.32 1.31
N GLY A 264 5.71 -2.47 0.00
CA GLY A 264 6.81 -2.40 -0.96
C GLY A 264 6.57 -1.27 -1.94
N ARG A 265 7.62 -0.54 -2.29
CA ARG A 265 7.58 0.58 -3.22
C ARG A 265 8.62 0.42 -4.32
N VAL A 266 8.22 0.68 -5.57
CA VAL A 266 9.15 0.75 -6.71
C VAL A 266 10.17 1.89 -6.50
N LEU A 267 11.44 1.66 -6.84
CA LEU A 267 12.51 2.65 -6.65
C LEU A 267 12.39 3.85 -7.59
N ASP A 268 12.13 3.59 -8.87
CA ASP A 268 11.93 4.62 -9.88
C ASP A 268 10.43 4.82 -10.16
N THR A 269 9.82 5.81 -9.51
CA THR A 269 8.40 6.12 -9.70
C THR A 269 8.21 6.97 -10.95
N MET A 270 7.99 6.33 -12.10
CA MET A 270 7.73 7.02 -13.38
C MET A 270 6.27 7.51 -13.50
N ILE A 271 5.35 6.99 -12.68
CA ILE A 271 3.92 7.29 -12.74
C ILE A 271 3.37 7.49 -11.33
N GLU A 272 2.81 8.68 -11.04
CA GLU A 272 2.11 8.95 -9.79
C GLU A 272 0.91 8.00 -9.62
N GLY A 273 0.83 7.34 -8.46
CA GLY A 273 -0.30 6.48 -8.08
C GLY A 273 -0.12 4.97 -8.32
N PHE A 274 0.92 4.51 -9.03
CA PHE A 274 1.22 3.09 -9.23
C PHE A 274 2.59 2.73 -8.67
N ASN A 275 2.73 2.81 -7.35
CA ASN A 275 4.03 2.69 -6.70
C ASN A 275 4.21 1.39 -5.91
N ASP A 276 3.15 0.59 -5.74
CA ASP A 276 3.19 -0.62 -4.91
C ASP A 276 3.94 -1.77 -5.61
N ALA A 277 4.99 -2.25 -4.97
CA ALA A 277 5.84 -3.34 -5.45
C ALA A 277 5.40 -4.73 -4.98
N ILE A 278 4.63 -4.80 -3.89
CA ILE A 278 4.05 -6.03 -3.35
C ILE A 278 2.65 -5.75 -2.84
N LEU A 279 1.82 -6.79 -2.73
CA LEU A 279 0.57 -6.69 -1.99
C LEU A 279 0.89 -6.37 -0.52
N PRO A 280 0.29 -5.32 0.07
CA PRO A 280 0.62 -4.93 1.42
C PRO A 280 0.19 -6.01 2.42
N ILE A 281 1.09 -6.36 3.33
CA ILE A 281 0.81 -7.31 4.41
C ILE A 281 0.18 -6.52 5.55
N ILE A 282 -1.12 -6.71 5.83
CA ILE A 282 -1.87 -5.85 6.77
C ILE A 282 -2.35 -6.67 7.98
N SER A 283 -2.22 -6.09 9.18
CA SER A 283 -2.87 -6.60 10.40
C SER A 283 -3.17 -5.47 11.38
N ARG A 284 -4.45 -5.33 11.75
CA ARG A 284 -4.91 -4.27 12.67
C ARG A 284 -4.42 -4.42 14.12
N LYS A 285 -4.01 -5.64 14.50
CA LYS A 285 -3.56 -5.97 15.87
C LYS A 285 -2.03 -6.17 15.96
N ALA A 286 -1.31 -6.00 14.85
CA ALA A 286 0.12 -6.24 14.79
C ALA A 286 0.93 -4.99 15.12
N ARG A 287 2.21 -5.20 15.42
CA ARG A 287 3.27 -4.21 15.28
C ARG A 287 4.45 -4.83 14.53
N PHE A 288 4.55 -4.57 13.24
CA PHE A 288 5.66 -5.10 12.44
C PHE A 288 6.91 -4.27 12.63
N VAL A 289 8.01 -4.90 13.10
CA VAL A 289 9.26 -4.18 13.40
C VAL A 289 10.41 -4.77 12.59
N GLY A 290 10.85 -5.99 12.94
CA GLY A 290 11.91 -6.70 12.24
C GLY A 290 11.48 -7.09 10.84
N LEU A 291 12.38 -6.91 9.86
CA LEU A 291 12.11 -7.14 8.45
C LEU A 291 13.41 -7.54 7.75
N ASP A 292 13.38 -8.69 7.08
CA ASP A 292 14.43 -9.13 6.17
C ASP A 292 13.86 -10.10 5.11
N PHE A 293 14.67 -10.60 4.18
CA PHE A 293 14.20 -11.44 3.09
C PHE A 293 15.23 -12.47 2.62
N ASP A 294 14.75 -13.48 1.90
CA ASP A 294 15.56 -14.37 1.06
C ASP A 294 15.07 -14.20 -0.37
N ALA A 295 15.87 -13.57 -1.22
CA ALA A 295 15.49 -13.25 -2.59
C ALA A 295 15.39 -14.51 -3.46
N LYS A 296 16.26 -15.50 -3.18
CA LYS A 296 16.35 -16.73 -3.96
C LYS A 296 15.17 -17.67 -3.69
N ASP A 297 14.79 -17.81 -2.43
CA ASP A 297 13.60 -18.60 -2.05
C ASP A 297 12.32 -17.74 -2.05
N GLN A 298 12.44 -16.46 -2.40
CA GLN A 298 11.34 -15.50 -2.53
C GLN A 298 10.53 -15.25 -1.25
N TYR A 299 11.11 -15.49 -0.07
CA TYR A 299 10.47 -15.27 1.22
C TYR A 299 10.78 -13.89 1.79
N ILE A 300 9.78 -13.27 2.41
CA ILE A 300 9.92 -12.10 3.27
C ILE A 300 9.69 -12.55 4.71
N TYR A 301 10.64 -12.25 5.59
CA TYR A 301 10.61 -12.56 7.01
C TYR A 301 10.32 -11.30 7.81
N TYR A 302 9.40 -11.39 8.77
CA TYR A 302 9.03 -10.25 9.58
C TYR A 302 8.56 -10.62 10.98
N SER A 303 8.82 -9.76 11.96
CA SER A 303 8.40 -9.97 13.34
C SER A 303 7.19 -9.10 13.69
N ASP A 304 6.21 -9.71 14.37
CA ASP A 304 5.15 -9.01 15.08
C ASP A 304 5.50 -8.95 16.58
N VAL A 305 5.91 -7.77 17.05
CA VAL A 305 6.36 -7.59 18.44
C VAL A 305 5.22 -7.50 19.45
N LEU A 306 3.96 -7.32 19.01
CA LEU A 306 2.81 -7.36 19.90
C LEU A 306 2.31 -8.79 20.09
N GLN A 307 2.38 -9.60 19.03
CA GLN A 307 2.00 -11.01 19.07
C GLN A 307 3.14 -11.94 19.47
N ASN A 308 4.38 -11.45 19.45
CA ASN A 308 5.60 -12.22 19.71
C ASN A 308 5.77 -13.39 18.73
N VAL A 309 5.54 -13.13 17.44
CA VAL A 309 5.60 -14.13 16.37
C VAL A 309 6.52 -13.65 15.26
N ILE A 310 7.32 -14.57 14.71
CA ILE A 310 8.04 -14.37 13.46
C ILE A 310 7.28 -15.09 12.35
N TYR A 311 6.96 -14.38 11.29
CA TYR A 311 6.29 -14.90 10.11
C TYR A 311 7.24 -14.95 8.92
N ARG A 312 6.94 -15.84 7.96
CA ARG A 312 7.42 -15.73 6.59
C ARG A 312 6.25 -15.76 5.62
N ILE A 313 6.41 -15.12 4.48
CA ILE A 313 5.42 -15.12 3.40
C ILE A 313 6.16 -15.05 2.07
N TYR A 314 5.62 -15.66 1.03
CA TYR A 314 6.17 -15.43 -0.31
C TYR A 314 5.96 -13.98 -0.72
N ARG A 315 6.88 -13.47 -1.54
CA ARG A 315 6.81 -12.12 -2.12
C ARG A 315 5.49 -11.86 -2.85
N ASN A 316 4.88 -12.87 -3.45
CA ASN A 316 3.58 -12.76 -4.14
C ASN A 316 2.37 -12.67 -3.18
N GLY A 317 2.59 -12.71 -1.86
CA GLY A 317 1.55 -12.65 -0.83
C GLY A 317 0.92 -13.99 -0.48
N THR A 318 1.44 -15.11 -1.00
CA THR A 318 0.92 -16.46 -0.71
C THR A 318 1.71 -17.16 0.39
N ASP A 319 1.15 -18.25 0.92
CA ASP A 319 1.79 -19.16 1.89
C ASP A 319 2.40 -18.44 3.11
N ARG A 320 1.55 -17.70 3.82
CA ARG A 320 1.95 -17.09 5.08
C ARG A 320 2.07 -18.16 6.15
N GLU A 321 3.27 -18.33 6.67
CA GLU A 321 3.60 -19.32 7.68
C GLU A 321 4.16 -18.68 8.95
N VAL A 322 3.96 -19.38 10.07
CA VAL A 322 4.57 -19.05 11.36
C VAL A 322 5.92 -19.76 11.43
N VAL A 323 7.00 -18.97 11.52
CA VAL A 323 8.37 -19.50 11.69
C VAL A 323 8.64 -19.82 13.14
N LEU A 324 8.22 -18.93 14.05
CA LEU A 324 8.38 -19.10 15.49
C LEU A 324 7.24 -18.40 16.22
N ALA A 325 6.49 -19.14 17.03
CA ALA A 325 5.38 -18.64 17.84
C ALA A 325 5.59 -18.95 19.31
N LEU A 326 5.17 -18.00 20.16
CA LEU A 326 5.36 -18.00 21.60
C LEU A 326 6.84 -18.08 22.00
N GLN A 327 7.18 -17.55 23.17
CA GLN A 327 8.54 -17.41 23.70
C GLN A 327 9.36 -16.23 23.19
N ASN A 328 9.03 -15.54 22.09
CA ASN A 328 9.75 -14.32 21.69
C ASN A 328 9.38 -13.14 22.58
N GLU A 329 10.34 -12.40 23.15
CA GLU A 329 10.03 -11.15 23.85
C GLU A 329 10.70 -9.95 23.19
N GLY A 330 9.94 -9.24 22.35
CA GLY A 330 10.44 -8.03 21.67
C GLY A 330 11.51 -8.34 20.63
N VAL A 331 11.15 -9.09 19.59
CA VAL A 331 12.04 -9.36 18.45
C VAL A 331 12.11 -8.13 17.55
N GLU A 332 13.07 -7.27 17.82
CA GLU A 332 13.29 -6.01 17.07
C GLU A 332 14.19 -6.21 15.84
N GLY A 333 15.16 -7.13 15.91
CA GLY A 333 16.14 -7.38 14.86
C GLY A 333 16.03 -8.77 14.24
N LEU A 334 16.00 -8.83 12.91
CA LEU A 334 16.06 -10.04 12.09
C LEU A 334 17.16 -9.89 11.05
N ALA A 335 17.92 -10.96 10.80
CA ALA A 335 18.87 -11.02 9.70
C ALA A 335 18.90 -12.43 9.08
N VAL A 336 18.76 -12.53 7.77
CA VAL A 336 18.77 -13.80 7.03
C VAL A 336 20.14 -14.05 6.42
N ASP A 337 20.75 -15.18 6.74
CA ASP A 337 21.83 -15.74 5.95
C ASP A 337 21.23 -16.60 4.83
N TRP A 338 21.12 -15.99 3.65
CA TRP A 338 20.55 -16.60 2.44
C TRP A 338 21.43 -17.73 1.87
N ALA A 339 22.71 -17.80 2.24
CA ALA A 339 23.63 -18.84 1.76
C ALA A 339 23.56 -20.09 2.64
N ALA A 340 23.65 -19.93 3.96
CA ALA A 340 23.55 -21.02 4.93
C ALA A 340 22.10 -21.42 5.25
N LYS A 341 21.11 -20.59 4.85
CA LYS A 341 19.68 -20.78 5.11
C LYS A 341 19.39 -20.78 6.62
N ILE A 342 19.87 -19.73 7.28
CA ILE A 342 19.72 -19.48 8.72
C ILE A 342 19.10 -18.09 8.92
N LEU A 343 18.08 -18.00 9.76
CA LEU A 343 17.53 -16.75 10.25
C LEU A 343 18.09 -16.47 11.65
N TYR A 344 18.79 -15.35 11.77
CA TYR A 344 19.26 -14.80 13.03
C TYR A 344 18.19 -13.84 13.59
N TYR A 345 17.88 -13.96 14.87
CA TYR A 345 16.90 -13.09 15.52
C TYR A 345 17.34 -12.71 16.93
N ILE A 346 17.10 -11.45 17.27
CA ILE A 346 17.43 -10.87 18.56
C ILE A 346 16.18 -10.81 19.43
N GLU A 347 16.26 -11.30 20.67
CA GLU A 347 15.23 -11.05 21.67
C GLU A 347 15.70 -9.94 22.61
N SER A 348 15.28 -8.69 22.34
CA SER A 348 15.82 -7.51 23.02
C SER A 348 15.58 -7.54 24.54
N ARG A 349 14.43 -8.07 24.98
CA ARG A 349 14.08 -8.14 26.40
C ARG A 349 14.83 -9.23 27.16
N LYS A 350 15.15 -10.34 26.51
CA LYS A 350 15.92 -11.45 27.11
C LYS A 350 17.42 -11.25 27.01
N GLY A 351 17.89 -10.42 26.08
CA GLY A 351 19.31 -10.23 25.85
C GLY A 351 19.96 -11.43 25.17
N THR A 352 19.27 -12.06 24.21
CA THR A 352 19.77 -13.24 23.50
C THR A 352 19.83 -13.01 22.00
N LEU A 353 20.85 -13.61 21.36
CA LEU A 353 20.97 -13.71 19.91
C LEU A 353 20.80 -15.19 19.56
N ASN A 354 19.75 -15.48 18.79
CA ASN A 354 19.33 -16.83 18.47
C ASN A 354 19.37 -17.08 16.96
N VAL A 355 19.34 -18.36 16.60
CA VAL A 355 19.31 -18.84 15.22
C VAL A 355 18.22 -19.88 15.02
N ILE A 356 17.66 -19.89 13.82
CA ILE A 356 16.70 -20.89 13.36
C ILE A 356 16.97 -21.22 11.89
N SER A 357 16.94 -22.49 11.51
CA SER A 357 17.10 -22.86 10.11
C SER A 357 15.84 -22.50 9.31
N THR A 358 16.02 -21.88 8.15
CA THR A 358 14.90 -21.59 7.24
C THR A 358 14.47 -22.82 6.43
N ARG A 359 15.33 -23.85 6.36
CA ARG A 359 15.00 -25.16 5.76
C ARG A 359 14.14 -26.02 6.70
N ASN A 360 14.43 -25.96 8.00
CA ASN A 360 13.67 -26.68 9.02
C ASN A 360 13.60 -25.85 10.31
N ILE A 361 12.43 -25.27 10.55
CA ILE A 361 12.17 -24.37 11.68
C ILE A 361 12.30 -25.04 13.06
N THR A 362 12.38 -26.37 13.13
CA THR A 362 12.64 -27.08 14.39
C THR A 362 14.11 -26.98 14.82
N TYR A 363 15.03 -26.67 13.89
CA TYR A 363 16.45 -26.55 14.18
C TYR A 363 16.76 -25.14 14.65
N ARG A 364 16.83 -24.97 15.97
CA ARG A 364 17.08 -23.69 16.63
C ARG A 364 18.11 -23.82 17.76
N ASN A 365 18.89 -22.76 17.97
CA ASN A 365 19.88 -22.66 19.05
C ASN A 365 20.04 -21.19 19.51
N THR A 366 20.60 -20.98 20.70
CA THR A 366 21.05 -19.66 21.18
C THR A 366 22.56 -19.56 20.98
N LEU A 367 23.02 -18.52 20.28
CA LEU A 367 24.45 -18.30 20.06
C LEU A 367 25.07 -17.44 21.16
N LEU A 368 24.38 -16.37 21.56
CA LEU A 368 24.86 -15.43 22.58
C LEU A 368 23.78 -15.14 23.62
N ILE A 369 24.20 -15.01 24.87
CA ILE A 369 23.37 -14.66 26.04
C ILE A 369 23.93 -13.43 26.74
N ASP A 370 23.18 -12.90 27.71
CA ASP A 370 23.55 -11.77 28.57
C ASP A 370 23.81 -10.43 27.85
N LEU A 371 23.30 -10.28 26.63
CA LEU A 371 23.39 -9.05 25.84
C LEU A 371 22.56 -7.92 26.48
N LYS A 372 23.07 -6.70 26.44
CA LYS A 372 22.47 -5.52 27.07
C LYS A 372 21.62 -4.73 26.09
N ARG A 373 20.34 -5.09 26.03
CA ARG A 373 19.34 -4.52 25.10
C ARG A 373 19.86 -4.56 23.65
N PRO A 374 20.08 -5.76 23.09
CA PRO A 374 20.45 -5.89 21.70
C PRO A 374 19.30 -5.39 20.79
N ARG A 375 19.62 -4.78 19.65
CA ARG A 375 18.60 -4.22 18.72
C ARG A 375 18.85 -4.56 17.27
N ALA A 376 19.85 -3.93 16.64
CA ALA A 376 20.11 -4.12 15.22
C ALA A 376 20.98 -5.36 14.99
N ILE A 377 20.75 -6.05 13.88
CA ILE A 377 21.56 -7.20 13.43
C ILE A 377 21.65 -7.21 11.91
N VAL A 378 22.84 -7.54 11.40
CA VAL A 378 23.10 -7.78 9.98
C VAL A 378 24.15 -8.88 9.83
N VAL A 379 24.08 -9.65 8.74
CA VAL A 379 24.99 -10.76 8.47
C VAL A 379 25.77 -10.55 7.20
N HIS A 380 27.00 -11.08 7.16
CA HIS A 380 27.84 -11.12 5.98
C HIS A 380 28.18 -12.59 5.66
N PRO A 381 27.31 -13.32 4.92
CA PRO A 381 27.50 -14.75 4.66
C PRO A 381 28.85 -15.08 4.03
N ASN A 382 29.27 -14.29 3.05
CA ASN A 382 30.54 -14.50 2.31
C ASN A 382 31.82 -14.20 3.12
N LYS A 383 31.70 -13.72 4.37
CA LYS A 383 32.84 -13.50 5.28
C LYS A 383 32.63 -14.19 6.62
N GLY A 384 31.49 -14.86 6.82
CA GLY A 384 31.17 -15.54 8.06
C GLY A 384 31.04 -14.62 9.27
N TYR A 385 30.55 -13.39 9.09
CA TYR A 385 30.40 -12.41 10.17
C TYR A 385 28.94 -12.09 10.48
N VAL A 386 28.66 -11.85 11.76
CA VAL A 386 27.41 -11.29 12.26
C VAL A 386 27.74 -10.03 13.03
N PHE A 387 27.06 -8.94 12.72
CA PHE A 387 27.20 -7.66 13.41
C PHE A 387 25.91 -7.33 14.12
N PHE A 388 26.00 -6.85 15.35
CA PHE A 388 24.85 -6.45 16.13
C PHE A 388 25.16 -5.26 17.04
N SER A 389 24.12 -4.55 17.45
CA SER A 389 24.22 -3.40 18.36
C SER A 389 23.55 -3.67 19.70
N GLU A 390 24.16 -3.14 20.77
CA GLU A 390 23.63 -3.09 22.12
C GLU A 390 23.55 -1.62 22.54
N TRP A 391 22.35 -1.18 22.94
CA TRP A 391 22.11 0.25 23.20
C TRP A 391 21.98 0.60 24.68
N ASP A 392 22.07 -0.39 25.57
CA ASP A 392 22.24 -0.08 27.00
C ASP A 392 23.62 0.55 27.25
N ARG A 393 23.76 1.38 28.29
CA ARG A 393 25.01 2.14 28.49
C ARG A 393 26.10 1.27 29.16
N PRO A 394 27.34 1.25 28.64
CA PRO A 394 27.82 1.92 27.42
C PRO A 394 27.33 1.21 26.15
N ALA A 395 26.81 1.99 25.18
CA ALA A 395 26.33 1.44 23.92
C ALA A 395 27.50 0.95 23.05
N ILE A 396 27.33 -0.22 22.43
CA ILE A 396 28.39 -0.88 21.67
C ILE A 396 27.86 -1.47 20.35
N ILE A 397 28.76 -1.57 19.38
CA ILE A 397 28.59 -2.37 18.18
C ILE A 397 29.63 -3.49 18.25
N SER A 398 29.16 -4.71 18.04
CA SER A 398 29.95 -5.93 18.18
C SER A 398 29.88 -6.75 16.90
N ARG A 399 30.96 -7.45 16.60
CA ARG A 399 31.06 -8.45 15.55
C ARG A 399 31.35 -9.81 16.17
N THR A 400 30.74 -10.85 15.64
CA THR A 400 31.05 -12.24 15.96
C THR A 400 31.13 -13.06 14.67
N LEU A 401 31.67 -14.27 14.72
CA LEU A 401 31.56 -15.20 13.60
C LEU A 401 30.12 -15.70 13.44
N SER A 402 29.80 -16.33 12.30
CA SER A 402 28.46 -16.87 12.01
C SER A 402 27.92 -17.83 13.08
N ASP A 403 28.81 -18.49 13.82
CA ASP A 403 28.50 -19.43 14.91
C ASP A 403 28.52 -18.79 16.32
N GLY A 404 28.69 -17.48 16.43
CA GLY A 404 28.74 -16.78 17.73
C GLY A 404 30.12 -16.76 18.41
N THR A 405 31.17 -17.31 17.79
CA THR A 405 32.53 -17.26 18.34
C THR A 405 33.29 -15.98 17.95
N ASP A 406 34.49 -15.76 18.50
CA ASP A 406 35.34 -14.58 18.26
C ASP A 406 34.59 -13.23 18.38
N LEU A 407 34.00 -13.00 19.56
CA LEU A 407 33.30 -11.76 19.84
C LEU A 407 34.29 -10.58 19.91
N HIS A 408 34.20 -9.69 18.93
CA HIS A 408 35.01 -8.48 18.79
C HIS A 408 34.15 -7.23 18.97
N VAL A 409 34.43 -6.45 20.03
CA VAL A 409 33.72 -5.20 20.33
C VAL A 409 34.46 -4.03 19.70
N PHE A 410 33.77 -3.22 18.89
CA PHE A 410 34.38 -2.05 18.26
C PHE A 410 34.80 -1.03 19.31
N LYS A 411 36.01 -0.47 19.16
CA LYS A 411 36.62 0.46 20.13
C LYS A 411 36.63 1.89 19.58
N ASN A 412 36.72 2.86 20.50
CA ASN A 412 36.81 4.29 20.19
C ASN A 412 35.62 4.84 19.39
N LEU A 413 34.42 4.27 19.60
CA LEU A 413 33.17 4.78 19.05
C LEU A 413 32.42 5.58 20.11
N THR A 414 31.78 6.67 19.69
CA THR A 414 30.83 7.42 20.52
C THR A 414 29.42 7.05 20.08
N LEU A 415 28.79 6.15 20.82
CA LEU A 415 27.47 5.60 20.52
C LEU A 415 26.46 5.98 21.61
N GLY A 416 25.26 6.31 21.18
CA GLY A 416 24.10 6.60 21.99
C GLY A 416 23.02 5.57 21.75
N TRP A 417 22.31 5.68 20.63
CA TRP A 417 21.25 4.75 20.23
C TRP A 417 21.52 4.17 18.83
N PRO A 418 22.40 3.17 18.71
CA PRO A 418 22.73 2.52 17.43
C PRO A 418 21.55 1.64 16.94
N ASN A 419 20.56 2.28 16.32
CA ASN A 419 19.26 1.67 16.02
C ASN A 419 19.27 0.76 14.79
N GLY A 420 20.08 1.09 13.79
CA GLY A 420 20.10 0.41 12.51
C GLY A 420 21.52 0.14 12.04
N LEU A 421 21.71 -1.02 11.41
CA LEU A 421 22.96 -1.45 10.79
C LEU A 421 22.69 -1.84 9.32
N SER A 422 23.68 -1.61 8.46
CA SER A 422 23.68 -2.08 7.08
C SER A 422 25.11 -2.34 6.59
N ILE A 423 25.27 -3.26 5.64
CA ILE A 423 26.57 -3.63 5.09
C ILE A 423 26.62 -3.19 3.64
N ASP A 424 27.71 -2.55 3.25
CA ASP A 424 28.10 -2.39 1.86
C ASP A 424 29.03 -3.53 1.48
N PHE A 425 28.48 -4.56 0.83
CA PHE A 425 29.20 -5.78 0.44
C PHE A 425 30.31 -5.53 -0.57
N ALA A 426 30.18 -4.48 -1.40
CA ALA A 426 31.19 -4.16 -2.42
C ALA A 426 32.40 -3.46 -1.78
N ALA A 427 32.17 -2.63 -0.77
CA ALA A 427 33.23 -1.89 -0.09
C ALA A 427 33.78 -2.59 1.17
N ASP A 428 33.20 -3.71 1.60
CA ASP A 428 33.47 -4.36 2.89
C ASP A 428 33.38 -3.34 4.04
N ARG A 429 32.24 -2.63 4.13
CA ARG A 429 32.01 -1.59 5.17
C ARG A 429 30.70 -1.78 5.91
N LEU A 430 30.74 -1.51 7.22
CA LEU A 430 29.57 -1.47 8.08
C LEU A 430 29.10 -0.03 8.25
N TYR A 431 27.83 0.22 7.99
CA TYR A 431 27.13 1.50 8.20
C TYR A 431 26.18 1.36 9.38
N TRP A 432 26.06 2.41 10.19
CA TRP A 432 25.10 2.49 11.28
C TRP A 432 24.51 3.89 11.41
N CYS A 433 23.29 3.95 11.93
CA CYS A 433 22.64 5.18 12.30
C CYS A 433 22.44 5.27 13.82
N ASP A 434 22.74 6.44 14.38
CA ASP A 434 22.60 6.73 15.81
C ASP A 434 21.49 7.76 16.03
N ALA A 435 20.47 7.39 16.81
CA ALA A 435 19.32 8.24 17.05
C ALA A 435 19.42 9.19 18.25
N LEU A 436 20.50 9.09 19.04
CA LEU A 436 20.77 10.05 20.11
C LEU A 436 21.61 11.22 19.59
N PHE A 437 22.50 10.94 18.63
CA PHE A 437 23.42 11.91 18.04
C PHE A 437 23.01 12.36 16.63
N ASP A 438 21.88 11.87 16.13
CA ASP A 438 21.28 12.21 14.83
C ASP A 438 22.27 12.10 13.67
N GLN A 439 23.10 11.05 13.69
CA GLN A 439 24.21 10.90 12.76
C GLN A 439 24.25 9.51 12.14
N VAL A 440 24.85 9.46 10.95
CA VAL A 440 25.16 8.21 10.24
C VAL A 440 26.67 8.10 10.14
N GLN A 441 27.20 6.93 10.44
CA GLN A 441 28.62 6.66 10.38
C GLN A 441 28.89 5.32 9.71
N HIS A 442 30.12 5.14 9.24
CA HIS A 442 30.55 3.89 8.65
C HIS A 442 32.03 3.61 8.87
N SER A 443 32.38 2.34 9.00
CA SER A 443 33.74 1.87 9.26
C SER A 443 34.07 0.69 8.34
N LYS A 444 35.31 0.22 8.40
CA LYS A 444 35.66 -1.13 7.92
C LYS A 444 35.02 -2.19 8.83
N LEU A 445 34.94 -3.43 8.36
CA LEU A 445 34.36 -4.55 9.10
C LEU A 445 35.05 -4.88 10.45
N ASP A 446 36.25 -4.35 10.70
CA ASP A 446 36.99 -4.50 11.97
C ASP A 446 36.73 -3.35 12.97
N GLY A 447 35.96 -2.33 12.58
CA GLY A 447 35.66 -1.15 13.36
C GLY A 447 36.63 0.03 13.15
N THR A 448 37.62 -0.09 12.27
CA THR A 448 38.59 0.98 11.98
C THR A 448 38.13 1.92 10.84
N ASP A 449 38.85 3.04 10.66
CA ASP A 449 38.56 4.03 9.61
C ASP A 449 37.12 4.57 9.67
N VAL A 450 36.68 4.97 10.86
CA VAL A 450 35.33 5.50 11.09
C VAL A 450 35.16 6.84 10.39
N LYS A 451 34.10 6.99 9.60
CA LYS A 451 33.73 8.20 8.88
C LYS A 451 32.27 8.55 9.14
N THR A 452 31.98 9.84 9.23
CA THR A 452 30.62 10.36 9.43
C THR A 452 30.06 10.89 8.12
N VAL A 453 28.79 10.57 7.85
CA VAL A 453 28.02 11.13 6.74
C VAL A 453 27.04 12.15 7.32
N ASN A 454 27.23 13.41 6.96
CA ASN A 454 26.39 14.49 7.45
C ASN A 454 25.13 14.61 6.61
N SER A 455 23.99 14.80 7.26
CA SER A 455 22.71 15.07 6.61
C SER A 455 21.92 16.10 7.42
N ARG A 456 21.08 16.90 6.73
CA ARG A 456 20.20 17.88 7.39
C ARG A 456 18.81 17.33 7.68
N LEU A 457 18.41 16.27 6.98
CA LEU A 457 17.09 15.66 7.10
C LEU A 457 17.00 14.61 8.21
N ILE A 458 18.14 14.05 8.62
CA ILE A 458 18.20 13.00 9.65
C ILE A 458 18.08 13.65 11.04
N ARG A 459 17.13 13.15 11.84
CA ARG A 459 16.75 13.69 13.15
C ARG A 459 16.53 12.61 14.20
N HIS A 460 16.06 11.45 13.80
CA HIS A 460 15.85 10.32 14.69
C HIS A 460 15.84 9.01 13.88
N PRO A 461 16.98 8.59 13.33
CA PRO A 461 17.05 7.45 12.44
C PRO A 461 16.79 6.13 13.17
N PHE A 462 16.00 5.25 12.57
CA PHE A 462 15.67 3.94 13.15
C PHE A 462 16.30 2.78 12.37
N SER A 463 16.15 2.75 11.05
CA SER A 463 16.68 1.70 10.19
C SER A 463 17.39 2.30 8.98
N ILE A 464 18.42 1.61 8.50
CA ILE A 464 19.24 2.03 7.37
C ILE A 464 19.45 0.83 6.43
N VAL A 465 19.48 1.09 5.12
CA VAL A 465 19.91 0.12 4.11
C VAL A 465 20.77 0.82 3.04
N ILE A 466 21.91 0.22 2.70
CA ILE A 466 22.76 0.65 1.59
C ILE A 466 22.32 -0.07 0.31
N TYR A 467 22.23 0.67 -0.78
CA TYR A 467 21.96 0.13 -2.11
C TYR A 467 22.67 0.99 -3.17
N ASP A 468 23.59 0.36 -3.90
CA ASP A 468 24.50 1.01 -4.84
C ASP A 468 25.22 2.21 -4.22
N ASN A 469 24.99 3.42 -4.73
CA ASN A 469 25.59 4.67 -4.26
C ASN A 469 24.75 5.41 -3.23
N PHE A 470 23.57 4.88 -2.89
CA PHE A 470 22.61 5.54 -2.00
C PHE A 470 22.41 4.75 -0.71
N MET A 471 21.95 5.45 0.31
CA MET A 471 21.41 4.86 1.53
C MET A 471 19.96 5.32 1.70
N TYR A 472 19.15 4.46 2.29
CA TYR A 472 17.74 4.71 2.61
C TYR A 472 17.56 4.57 4.12
N ILE A 473 16.99 5.59 4.75
CA ILE A 473 16.88 5.66 6.21
C ILE A 473 15.43 5.95 6.61
N THR A 474 14.90 5.17 7.53
CA THR A 474 13.64 5.51 8.22
C THR A 474 13.94 6.47 9.37
N ASP A 475 13.25 7.60 9.39
CA ASP A 475 13.47 8.68 10.35
C ASP A 475 12.16 9.05 11.07
N TRP A 476 12.19 9.06 12.40
CA TRP A 476 11.07 9.40 13.29
C TRP A 476 11.03 10.91 13.57
N GLY A 477 11.03 11.73 12.52
CA GLY A 477 11.20 13.17 12.60
C GLY A 477 10.18 13.88 13.50
N THR A 478 10.64 14.51 14.57
CA THR A 478 9.76 15.14 15.57
C THR A 478 9.15 16.46 15.15
N ASP A 479 9.75 17.15 14.17
CA ASP A 479 9.47 18.57 13.90
C ASP A 479 8.17 18.82 13.10
N TRP A 480 7.59 17.79 12.46
CA TRP A 480 6.45 17.94 11.54
C TRP A 480 5.31 16.95 11.75
N GLY A 481 5.38 16.07 12.75
CA GLY A 481 4.35 15.03 12.94
C GLY A 481 4.35 13.94 11.87
N LEU A 482 5.45 13.80 11.11
CA LEU A 482 5.63 12.85 10.03
C LEU A 482 6.86 11.96 10.25
N ASP A 483 6.69 10.67 10.01
CA ASP A 483 7.78 9.73 9.82
C ASP A 483 8.14 9.71 8.33
N THR A 484 9.44 9.63 8.03
CA THR A 484 9.90 9.69 6.63
C THR A 484 10.88 8.58 6.28
N ILE A 485 10.93 8.23 5.00
CA ILE A 485 12.07 7.51 4.43
C ILE A 485 12.87 8.50 3.59
N VAL A 486 14.12 8.70 3.96
CA VAL A 486 15.05 9.61 3.29
C VAL A 486 16.06 8.80 2.48
N LYS A 487 16.27 9.20 1.23
CA LYS A 487 17.33 8.71 0.34
C LYS A 487 18.43 9.77 0.28
N LEU A 488 19.69 9.35 0.37
CA LEU A 488 20.85 10.24 0.26
C LEU A 488 22.10 9.47 -0.21
N HIS A 489 23.06 10.16 -0.80
CA HIS A 489 24.30 9.55 -1.30
C HIS A 489 25.17 9.03 -0.15
N LYS A 490 25.61 7.77 -0.25
CA LYS A 490 26.16 7.01 0.89
C LYS A 490 27.46 7.56 1.47
N LEU A 491 28.24 8.30 0.68
CA LEU A 491 29.56 8.83 1.10
C LEU A 491 29.54 10.33 1.39
N THR A 492 28.72 11.09 0.67
CA THR A 492 28.75 12.57 0.70
C THR A 492 27.58 13.16 1.45
N GLY A 493 26.49 12.41 1.63
CA GLY A 493 25.22 12.93 2.11
C GLY A 493 24.51 13.87 1.13
N ALA A 494 24.96 13.96 -0.12
CA ALA A 494 24.30 14.74 -1.17
C ALA A 494 23.03 14.04 -1.70
N ASP A 495 22.31 14.70 -2.61
CA ASP A 495 21.11 14.18 -3.27
C ASP A 495 20.03 13.69 -2.29
N GLU A 496 19.84 14.47 -1.22
CA GLU A 496 18.86 14.20 -0.18
C GLU A 496 17.43 14.34 -0.72
N GLU A 497 16.65 13.26 -0.62
CA GLU A 497 15.28 13.20 -1.10
C GLU A 497 14.39 12.48 -0.07
N ILE A 498 13.23 13.06 0.24
CA ILE A 498 12.21 12.37 1.03
C ILE A 498 11.33 11.57 0.08
N ILE A 499 11.52 10.25 0.05
CA ILE A 499 10.76 9.37 -0.84
C ILE A 499 9.39 9.02 -0.25
N ILE A 500 9.27 8.82 1.06
CA ILE A 500 8.02 8.43 1.74
C ILE A 500 7.76 9.36 2.91
N LYS A 501 6.49 9.75 3.08
CA LYS A 501 5.97 10.53 4.21
C LYS A 501 4.74 9.83 4.76
N GLU A 502 4.77 9.52 6.06
CA GLU A 502 3.67 8.84 6.75
C GLU A 502 3.34 9.62 8.04
N PRO A 503 2.06 9.74 8.42
CA PRO A 503 1.70 10.40 9.67
C PRO A 503 2.24 9.62 10.87
N HIS A 504 2.58 10.27 11.99
CA HIS A 504 3.12 9.61 13.19
C HIS A 504 2.30 8.45 13.75
N ARG A 505 1.00 8.38 13.45
CA ARG A 505 0.15 7.24 13.82
C ARG A 505 0.55 5.95 13.08
N ASN A 506 1.25 6.07 11.95
CA ASN A 506 1.74 4.99 11.11
C ASN A 506 3.27 4.92 11.15
N ARG A 507 3.82 4.75 12.37
CA ARG A 507 5.26 4.76 12.61
C ARG A 507 6.02 3.82 11.67
N LEU A 508 7.10 4.29 11.07
CA LEU A 508 7.99 3.51 10.22
C LEU A 508 8.96 2.68 11.08
N TYR A 509 9.36 1.51 10.64
CA TYR A 509 10.34 0.68 11.38
C TYR A 509 11.48 0.25 10.45
N GLY A 510 11.58 -1.05 10.13
CA GLY A 510 12.61 -1.59 9.28
C GLY A 510 12.48 -1.13 7.84
N VAL A 511 13.61 -0.85 7.20
CA VAL A 511 13.71 -0.61 5.74
C VAL A 511 14.76 -1.53 5.13
N LYS A 512 14.44 -2.08 3.96
CA LYS A 512 15.31 -2.94 3.16
C LYS A 512 15.08 -2.66 1.68
N ILE A 513 16.06 -3.00 0.84
CA ILE A 513 15.88 -3.10 -0.61
C ILE A 513 15.84 -4.58 -0.94
N TYR A 514 14.66 -5.07 -1.35
CA TYR A 514 14.52 -6.42 -1.86
C TYR A 514 15.20 -6.47 -3.22
N SER A 515 16.29 -7.24 -3.33
CA SER A 515 17.08 -7.40 -4.55
C SER A 515 17.89 -8.69 -4.47
N GLU A 516 17.81 -9.52 -5.51
CA GLU A 516 18.65 -10.72 -5.61
C GLU A 516 20.14 -10.37 -5.75
N HIS A 517 20.44 -9.24 -6.41
CA HIS A 517 21.81 -8.76 -6.57
C HIS A 517 22.48 -8.32 -5.25
N GLN A 518 21.68 -7.95 -4.25
CA GLN A 518 22.16 -7.60 -2.90
C GLN A 518 22.39 -8.82 -2.00
N GLN A 519 22.08 -10.04 -2.47
CA GLN A 519 22.34 -11.29 -1.77
C GLN A 519 23.34 -12.18 -2.54
N PRO A 520 24.57 -11.70 -2.80
CA PRO A 520 25.56 -12.48 -3.53
C PRO A 520 25.98 -13.71 -2.71
N ILE A 521 26.27 -14.81 -3.40
CA ILE A 521 26.83 -16.03 -2.79
C ILE A 521 28.13 -16.35 -3.54
N ILE A 522 29.25 -16.40 -2.82
CA ILE A 522 30.52 -16.81 -3.43
C ILE A 522 30.46 -18.28 -3.85
N ALA A 523 31.10 -18.62 -4.97
CA ALA A 523 31.07 -19.99 -5.51
C ALA A 523 31.63 -21.05 -4.54
N THR A 524 32.54 -20.64 -3.65
CA THR A 524 33.20 -21.49 -2.65
C THR A 524 32.46 -21.51 -1.30
N HIS A 525 31.25 -20.96 -1.20
CA HIS A 525 30.54 -20.87 0.07
C HIS A 525 30.22 -22.29 0.61
N PRO A 526 30.76 -22.70 1.77
CA PRO A 526 30.78 -24.11 2.15
C PRO A 526 29.39 -24.63 2.56
N CYS A 527 28.54 -23.78 3.16
CA CYS A 527 27.18 -24.17 3.55
C CYS A 527 26.14 -24.11 2.42
N TRP A 528 26.51 -23.56 1.26
CA TRP A 528 25.59 -23.39 0.14
C TRP A 528 25.27 -24.73 -0.52
N TYR A 529 26.30 -25.55 -0.77
CA TYR A 529 26.14 -26.88 -1.36
C TYR A 529 26.02 -27.95 -0.27
N ASN A 530 24.96 -28.76 -0.35
CA ASN A 530 24.70 -29.90 0.56
C ASN A 530 24.85 -29.54 2.05
N ASN A 531 24.49 -28.31 2.44
CA ASN A 531 24.61 -27.81 3.82
C ASN A 531 26.02 -27.98 4.43
N GLY A 532 27.09 -27.91 3.62
CA GLY A 532 28.46 -28.18 4.09
C GLY A 532 28.71 -29.62 4.58
N GLY A 533 27.77 -30.53 4.32
CA GLY A 533 27.77 -31.89 4.87
C GLY A 533 27.23 -31.98 6.30
N CYS A 534 26.70 -30.90 6.86
CA CYS A 534 26.09 -30.89 8.19
C CYS A 534 24.69 -31.48 8.17
N GLN A 535 24.36 -32.30 9.17
CA GLN A 535 23.02 -32.88 9.29
C GLN A 535 21.95 -31.82 9.56
N LYS A 536 22.27 -30.80 10.36
CA LYS A 536 21.32 -29.78 10.83
C LYS A 536 21.82 -28.37 10.54
N LEU A 537 22.46 -27.69 11.48
CA LEU A 537 22.94 -26.31 11.28
C LEU A 537 24.33 -26.32 10.65
N CYS A 538 24.58 -25.40 9.71
CA CYS A 538 25.88 -25.16 9.09
C CYS A 538 26.22 -23.68 9.19
N PHE A 539 27.37 -23.38 9.78
CA PHE A 539 27.91 -22.03 9.88
C PHE A 539 29.17 -21.93 9.02
N ALA A 540 29.25 -20.88 8.21
CA ALA A 540 30.42 -20.62 7.37
C ALA A 540 31.41 -19.73 8.15
N VAL A 541 32.41 -20.35 8.79
CA VAL A 541 33.37 -19.64 9.63
C VAL A 541 34.70 -19.43 8.89
N PRO A 542 35.35 -18.25 8.99
CA PRO A 542 36.68 -18.04 8.44
C PRO A 542 37.72 -18.99 9.04
N ARG A 543 38.62 -19.50 8.20
CA ARG A 543 39.77 -20.30 8.66
C ARG A 543 40.90 -19.37 9.11
N ASP A 544 41.58 -19.71 10.21
CA ASP A 544 42.69 -18.92 10.73
C ASP A 544 43.75 -18.61 9.66
N GLY A 545 43.97 -17.30 9.42
CA GLY A 545 45.01 -16.80 8.53
C GLY A 545 44.68 -16.80 7.02
N ILE A 546 43.51 -17.27 6.60
CA ILE A 546 43.10 -17.32 5.18
C ILE A 546 41.65 -16.81 5.05
N TYR A 547 41.36 -15.99 4.04
CA TYR A 547 39.98 -15.55 3.71
C TYR A 547 39.08 -16.68 3.14
N GLU A 548 39.38 -17.94 3.47
CA GLU A 548 38.61 -19.10 3.04
C GLU A 548 37.64 -19.51 4.15
N LEU A 549 36.39 -19.76 3.79
CA LEU A 549 35.34 -20.18 4.71
C LEU A 549 35.33 -21.70 4.85
N ASN A 550 35.20 -22.19 6.08
CA ASN A 550 34.97 -23.59 6.38
C ASN A 550 33.55 -23.81 6.91
N ALA A 551 32.95 -24.96 6.59
CA ALA A 551 31.69 -25.36 7.19
C ALA A 551 31.94 -25.88 8.61
N LYS A 552 31.26 -25.29 9.59
CA LYS A 552 31.17 -25.79 10.96
C LYS A 552 29.74 -26.23 11.24
N CYS A 553 29.58 -27.48 11.63
CA CYS A 553 28.27 -28.05 11.91
C CYS A 553 27.87 -27.84 13.37
N GLU A 554 26.59 -27.61 13.60
CA GLU A 554 26.04 -27.47 14.94
C GLU A 554 24.66 -28.10 15.07
N CYS A 555 24.26 -28.38 16.30
CA CYS A 555 23.03 -29.09 16.63
C CYS A 555 22.04 -28.16 17.36
N PRO A 556 20.72 -28.39 17.21
CA PRO A 556 19.70 -27.63 17.91
C PRO A 556 19.61 -28.05 19.38
N TYR A 557 18.76 -27.36 20.16
CA TYR A 557 18.49 -27.73 21.55
C TYR A 557 18.14 -29.20 21.74
N GLY A 558 18.64 -29.76 22.85
CA GLY A 558 18.44 -31.16 23.26
C GLY A 558 19.33 -32.14 22.51
N GLU A 559 20.32 -31.66 21.76
CA GLU A 559 21.24 -32.46 20.98
C GLU A 559 22.69 -31.94 21.08
N ARG A 560 23.63 -32.83 20.80
CA ARG A 560 25.06 -32.54 20.72
C ARG A 560 25.65 -33.11 19.44
N LEU A 561 26.74 -32.50 18.98
CA LEU A 561 27.49 -32.98 17.82
C LEU A 561 28.22 -34.29 18.17
N THR A 562 28.27 -35.23 17.22
CA THR A 562 29.04 -36.48 17.33
C THR A 562 30.51 -36.28 16.95
N ASP A 563 31.33 -37.32 17.16
CA ASP A 563 32.77 -37.29 16.90
C ASP A 563 33.12 -37.07 15.42
N ASP A 564 32.18 -37.32 14.50
CA ASP A 564 32.31 -37.04 13.06
C ASP A 564 32.21 -35.54 12.70
N GLN A 565 31.91 -34.67 13.68
CA GLN A 565 31.71 -33.23 13.53
C GLN A 565 30.64 -32.84 12.51
N LYS A 566 29.68 -33.73 12.20
CA LYS A 566 28.65 -33.51 11.18
C LYS A 566 27.26 -33.94 11.59
N THR A 567 27.13 -35.01 12.38
CA THR A 567 25.83 -35.54 12.82
C THR A 567 25.52 -35.15 14.26
N CYS A 568 24.22 -35.20 14.59
CA CYS A 568 23.67 -34.78 15.87
C CYS A 568 23.04 -35.98 16.59
N GLN A 569 23.30 -36.08 17.88
CA GLN A 569 22.73 -37.09 18.77
C GLN A 569 22.02 -36.41 19.95
N ALA A 570 20.96 -37.04 20.46
CA ALA A 570 20.21 -36.51 21.58
C ALA A 570 21.07 -36.38 22.85
N ASP A 571 20.98 -35.23 23.52
CA ASP A 571 21.63 -34.92 24.78
C ASP A 571 20.71 -34.08 25.67
N ARG A 572 20.29 -34.65 26.80
CA ARG A 572 19.38 -34.01 27.76
C ARG A 572 20.03 -32.83 28.51
N ASN A 573 21.36 -32.73 28.49
CA ASN A 573 22.06 -31.63 29.15
C ASN A 573 22.12 -30.36 28.28
N HIS A 574 21.79 -30.46 26.98
CA HIS A 574 21.72 -29.34 26.02
C HIS A 574 20.29 -28.84 25.80
N GLU A 575 19.38 -29.04 26.76
CA GLU A 575 18.03 -28.47 26.69
C GLU A 575 18.05 -26.94 26.65
N SER A 576 17.01 -26.34 26.06
CA SER A 576 16.87 -24.89 25.99
C SER A 576 17.03 -24.26 27.38
N PRO A 577 17.71 -23.10 27.53
CA PRO A 577 17.82 -22.41 28.81
C PRO A 577 16.47 -21.94 29.39
N ILE A 578 15.36 -22.15 28.66
CA ILE A 578 14.00 -21.81 29.08
C ILE A 578 13.31 -23.07 29.67
N PRO A 579 12.72 -23.01 30.89
CA PRO A 579 12.13 -24.18 31.54
C PRO A 579 11.00 -24.86 30.74
N ALA A 580 11.00 -26.20 30.70
CA ALA A 580 10.00 -27.05 30.03
C ALA A 580 8.52 -26.81 30.42
N LYS A 581 8.25 -26.08 31.50
CA LYS A 581 6.89 -25.71 31.93
C LYS A 581 6.17 -24.79 30.93
N TYR A 582 6.92 -24.02 30.14
CA TYR A 582 6.36 -23.14 29.11
C TYR A 582 6.10 -23.88 27.77
N LEU A 583 6.83 -24.97 27.50
CA LEU A 583 6.70 -25.78 26.28
C LEU A 583 5.39 -26.59 26.19
N LYS A 584 4.74 -26.92 27.31
CA LYS A 584 3.45 -27.65 27.32
C LYS A 584 2.22 -26.76 27.08
N LEU A 585 2.33 -25.45 27.32
CA LEU A 585 1.29 -24.46 27.00
C LEU A 585 1.27 -24.09 25.51
N ASP A 586 2.43 -24.24 24.83
CA ASP A 586 2.64 -23.86 23.43
C ASP A 586 1.70 -24.57 22.43
N TYR A 587 1.26 -25.81 22.68
CA TYR A 587 0.38 -26.52 21.72
C TYR A 587 -1.11 -26.23 21.96
N LEU A 588 -1.54 -26.10 23.22
CA LEU A 588 -2.96 -25.89 23.57
C LEU A 588 -3.40 -24.43 23.38
N GLU A 589 -2.56 -23.44 23.72
CA GLU A 589 -2.87 -22.03 23.45
C GLU A 589 -2.74 -21.67 21.96
N PHE A 590 -1.85 -22.34 21.21
CA PHE A 590 -1.73 -22.17 19.77
C PHE A 590 -3.00 -22.59 19.02
N VAL A 591 -3.59 -23.74 19.38
CA VAL A 591 -4.88 -24.19 18.83
C VAL A 591 -6.02 -23.22 19.18
N LEU A 592 -5.99 -22.61 20.36
CA LEU A 592 -7.02 -21.68 20.81
C LEU A 592 -6.90 -20.24 20.27
N LYS A 593 -5.76 -19.84 19.68
CA LYS A 593 -5.57 -18.51 19.06
C LYS A 593 -5.64 -18.54 17.53
N VAL A 594 -5.48 -19.72 16.91
CA VAL A 594 -5.56 -19.92 15.46
C VAL A 594 -6.99 -20.28 15.01
N LEU A 595 -7.83 -20.77 15.91
CA LEU A 595 -9.30 -20.81 15.77
C LEU A 595 -9.91 -19.49 16.28
#